data_AF-A0A2E6H4H1-F1
#
_entry.id   AF-A0A2E6H4H1-F1
#
_cell.length_a   1.000
_cell.length_b   1.000
_cell.length_c   1.000
_cell.angle_alpha   90.00
_cell.angle_beta   90.00
_cell.angle_gamma   90.00
#
_symmetry.space_group_name_H-M   'P 1'
#
loop_
_entity.id
_entity.type
_entity.pdbx_description
1 polymer ?
#
loop_
_entity_poly.entity_id
_entity_poly.type
_entity_poly.pdbx_seq_one_letter_code
_entity_poly.pdbx_strand_id
1 'polypeptide(L)'
;MKCCNEDSKGSSQAKAILGRLCYCFKYSEADFKSALNEGKETELIEEIKSKMKDPGCFCEKANPSGKCCLMDIQKFIEKSK
;
A
#
# COMPACT_ATOMS: atom_id res chain seq x y z
N MET A 1 -15.15 -38.12 -3.55
CA MET A 1 -14.77 -37.07 -2.57
C MET A 1 -14.53 -35.77 -3.33
N LYS A 2 -15.17 -34.69 -2.91
CA LYS A 2 -15.11 -33.36 -3.54
C LYS A 2 -14.09 -32.54 -2.74
N CYS A 3 -12.94 -32.23 -3.34
CA CYS A 3 -12.00 -31.25 -2.80
C CYS A 3 -12.20 -29.98 -3.63
N CYS A 4 -12.90 -29.01 -3.04
CA CYS A 4 -12.89 -27.64 -3.56
C CYS A 4 -11.67 -26.89 -3.03
N ASN A 5 -11.32 -25.84 -3.77
CA ASN A 5 -10.60 -24.62 -3.38
C ASN A 5 -9.08 -24.64 -3.60
N GLU A 6 -8.46 -23.71 -4.31
CA GLU A 6 -8.94 -22.51 -5.01
C GLU A 6 -7.97 -22.29 -6.18
N ASP A 7 -8.51 -22.34 -7.40
CA ASP A 7 -7.78 -21.86 -8.56
C ASP A 7 -7.64 -20.34 -8.50
N SER A 8 -6.51 -19.89 -9.05
CA SER A 8 -6.26 -18.51 -9.49
C SER A 8 -5.81 -17.57 -8.37
N LYS A 9 -4.58 -17.05 -8.35
CA LYS A 9 -3.97 -16.30 -9.45
C LYS A 9 -2.45 -16.48 -9.45
N GLY A 10 -1.96 -17.29 -10.38
CA GLY A 10 -0.61 -17.15 -10.89
C GLY A 10 -0.47 -15.83 -11.66
N SER A 11 0.74 -15.27 -11.64
CA SER A 11 1.23 -14.19 -12.52
C SER A 11 0.91 -12.73 -12.15
N SER A 12 1.46 -12.19 -11.05
CA SER A 12 1.43 -10.72 -10.82
C SER A 12 2.66 -10.12 -10.10
N GLN A 13 3.66 -10.91 -9.69
CA GLN A 13 4.67 -10.44 -8.72
C GLN A 13 5.64 -9.36 -9.26
N ALA A 14 5.82 -9.25 -10.58
CA ALA A 14 6.68 -8.22 -11.19
C ALA A 14 5.97 -6.85 -11.36
N LYS A 15 4.63 -6.82 -11.51
CA LYS A 15 3.86 -5.56 -11.61
C LYS A 15 3.68 -4.89 -10.25
N ALA A 16 3.81 -5.65 -9.16
CA ALA A 16 3.56 -5.21 -7.78
C ALA A 16 4.61 -4.26 -7.18
N ILE A 17 5.74 -4.01 -7.87
CA ILE A 17 6.71 -2.98 -7.48
C ILE A 17 6.39 -1.64 -8.15
N LEU A 18 5.88 -1.64 -9.39
CA LEU A 18 5.42 -0.43 -10.06
C LEU A 18 4.15 0.08 -9.36
N GLY A 19 4.25 1.23 -8.70
CA GLY A 19 3.15 1.84 -7.97
C GLY A 19 3.06 1.44 -6.50
N ARG A 20 4.11 0.86 -5.90
CA ARG A 20 4.16 0.72 -4.43
C ARG A 20 4.44 2.08 -3.79
N LEU A 21 3.55 2.51 -2.89
CA LEU A 21 3.70 3.76 -2.13
C LEU A 21 4.24 3.50 -0.72
N CYS A 22 3.71 2.49 -0.02
CA CYS A 22 4.22 2.07 1.28
C CYS A 22 4.94 0.74 1.17
N TYR A 23 6.27 0.76 1.27
CA TYR A 23 7.08 -0.46 1.17
C TYR A 23 7.05 -1.32 2.44
N CYS A 24 6.91 -0.70 3.62
CA CYS A 24 6.83 -1.40 4.90
C CYS A 24 5.55 -2.25 5.01
N PHE A 25 4.42 -1.70 4.59
CA PHE A 25 3.10 -2.34 4.74
C PHE A 25 2.46 -2.78 3.41
N LYS A 26 3.22 -2.65 2.31
CA LYS A 26 2.87 -3.12 0.95
C LYS A 26 1.65 -2.45 0.32
N TYR A 27 1.30 -1.23 0.73
CA TYR A 27 0.27 -0.44 0.04
C TYR A 27 0.76 0.13 -1.29
N SER A 28 -0.11 0.08 -2.28
CA SER A 28 0.09 0.51 -3.66
C SER A 28 -0.84 1.68 -4.01
N GLU A 29 -0.55 2.36 -5.13
CA GLU A 29 -1.44 3.36 -5.71
C GLU A 29 -2.86 2.84 -5.91
N ALA A 30 -3.04 1.55 -6.24
CA ALA A 30 -4.36 0.96 -6.42
C ALA A 30 -5.16 0.96 -5.12
N ASP A 31 -4.51 0.65 -3.99
CA ASP A 31 -5.16 0.68 -2.67
C ASP A 31 -5.62 2.10 -2.32
N PHE A 32 -4.80 3.11 -2.62
CA PHE A 32 -5.16 4.51 -2.41
C PHE A 32 -6.24 5.00 -3.36
N LYS A 33 -6.25 4.56 -4.63
CA LYS A 33 -7.35 4.87 -5.56
C LYS A 33 -8.68 4.28 -5.08
N SER A 34 -8.67 3.03 -4.62
CA SER A 34 -9.84 2.41 -4.03
C SER A 34 -10.31 3.17 -2.79
N ALA A 35 -9.40 3.54 -1.89
CA ALA A 35 -9.74 4.32 -0.71
C ALA A 35 -10.33 5.69 -1.07
N LEU A 36 -9.78 6.41 -2.05
CA LEU A 36 -10.34 7.69 -2.53
C LEU A 36 -11.74 7.52 -3.13
N ASN A 37 -11.97 6.48 -3.92
CA ASN A 37 -13.29 6.20 -4.51
C ASN A 37 -14.34 5.86 -3.44
N GLU A 38 -13.91 5.25 -2.34
CA GLU A 38 -14.77 4.89 -1.21
C GLU A 38 -14.88 5.99 -0.14
N GLY A 39 -14.13 7.10 -0.28
CA GLY A 39 -14.04 8.16 0.73
C GLY A 39 -13.37 7.70 2.04
N LYS A 40 -12.47 6.71 1.95
CA LYS A 40 -11.78 6.06 3.07
C LYS A 40 -10.28 6.36 3.12
N GLU A 41 -9.82 7.40 2.43
CA GLU A 41 -8.39 7.72 2.37
C GLU A 41 -7.82 8.09 3.74
N THR A 42 -8.64 8.69 4.59
CA THR A 42 -8.25 9.09 5.95
C THR A 42 -8.02 7.86 6.83
N GLU A 43 -8.92 6.90 6.79
CA GLU A 43 -8.84 5.63 7.53
C GLU A 43 -7.60 4.84 7.12
N LEU A 44 -7.32 4.76 5.81
CA LEU A 44 -6.13 4.07 5.32
C LEU A 44 -4.83 4.76 5.78
N ILE A 45 -4.81 6.10 5.80
CA ILE A 45 -3.65 6.86 6.33
C ILE A 45 -3.48 6.62 7.83
N GLU A 46 -4.56 6.64 8.61
CA GLU A 46 -4.49 6.37 10.05
C GLU A 46 -4.07 4.93 10.35
N GLU A 47 -4.50 3.96 9.54
CA GLU A 47 -4.01 2.57 9.63
C GLU A 47 -2.49 2.51 9.43
N ILE A 48 -1.95 3.20 8.42
CA ILE A 48 -0.50 3.28 8.19
C ILE A 48 0.21 3.91 9.39
N LYS A 49 -0.30 5.03 9.90
CA LYS A 49 0.28 5.69 11.09
C LYS A 49 0.23 4.81 12.33
N SER A 50 -0.84 4.03 12.51
CA SER A 50 -0.95 3.06 13.59
C SER A 50 0.11 1.98 13.45
N LYS A 51 0.26 1.38 12.26
CA LYS A 51 1.29 0.37 11.98
C LYS A 51 2.72 0.90 12.14
N MET A 52 2.95 2.20 11.90
CA MET A 52 4.23 2.85 12.16
C MET A 52 4.59 2.90 13.65
N LYS A 53 3.59 2.88 14.55
CA LYS A 53 3.82 2.80 16.00
C LYS A 53 4.04 1.36 16.45
N ASP A 54 3.24 0.43 15.95
CA ASP A 54 3.32 -1.00 16.23
C ASP A 54 2.74 -1.77 15.03
N PRO A 55 3.52 -2.62 14.33
CA PRO A 55 4.82 -3.20 14.71
C PRO A 55 6.05 -2.31 14.46
N GLY A 56 5.86 -1.08 13.95
CA GLY A 56 6.96 -0.20 13.56
C GLY A 56 7.23 -0.21 12.05
N CYS A 57 8.06 0.73 11.59
CA CYS A 57 8.43 0.86 10.19
C CYS A 57 9.95 0.96 9.99
N PHE A 58 10.43 0.59 8.80
CA PHE A 58 11.85 0.57 8.43
C PHE A 58 12.05 1.24 7.06
N CYS A 59 11.40 2.39 6.87
CA CYS A 59 11.32 3.11 5.59
C CYS A 59 12.69 3.39 4.98
N GLU A 60 13.69 3.74 5.80
CA GLU A 60 15.06 4.04 5.35
C GLU A 60 15.72 2.87 4.60
N LYS A 61 15.32 1.63 4.93
CA LYS A 61 15.80 0.40 4.28
C LYS A 61 14.85 -0.13 3.21
N ALA A 62 13.54 -0.01 3.43
CA ALA A 62 12.54 -0.61 2.56
C ALA A 62 12.10 0.28 1.39
N ASN A 63 12.04 1.60 1.59
CA ASN A 63 11.64 2.54 0.55
C ASN A 63 12.88 2.88 -0.29
N PRO A 64 12.87 2.67 -1.63
CA PRO A 64 14.00 2.99 -2.49
C PRO A 64 14.47 4.45 -2.41
N SER A 65 13.58 5.38 -2.02
CA SER A 65 13.94 6.79 -1.81
C SER A 65 14.73 7.03 -0.52
N GLY A 66 14.80 6.05 0.37
CA GLY A 66 15.34 6.18 1.73
C GLY A 66 14.48 7.05 2.65
N LYS A 67 13.26 7.43 2.24
CA LYS A 67 12.40 8.37 2.99
C LYS A 67 11.08 7.73 3.43
N CYS A 68 10.40 8.38 4.37
CA CYS A 68 9.09 7.95 4.83
C CYS A 68 8.05 7.97 3.68
N CYS A 69 7.31 6.88 3.54
CA CYS A 69 6.27 6.71 2.51
C CYS A 69 5.14 7.75 2.57
N LEU A 70 4.90 8.39 3.72
CA LEU A 70 3.85 9.40 3.89
C LEU A 70 3.99 10.57 2.91
N MET A 71 5.23 10.94 2.54
CA MET A 71 5.46 12.00 1.56
C MET A 71 4.97 11.62 0.16
N ASP A 72 5.22 10.38 -0.27
CA ASP A 72 4.79 9.89 -1.58
C ASP A 72 3.27 9.68 -1.60
N ILE A 73 2.69 9.22 -0.50
CA ILE A 73 1.23 9.08 -0.31
C ILE A 73 0.52 10.42 -0.41
N GLN A 74 1.01 11.45 0.29
CA GLN A 74 0.40 12.79 0.25
C GLN A 74 0.42 13.37 -1.17
N LYS A 75 1.56 13.30 -1.85
CA LYS A 75 1.69 13.73 -3.25
C LYS A 75 0.75 12.96 -4.18
N PHE A 76 0.57 11.67 -3.94
CA PHE A 76 -0.32 10.84 -4.73
C PHE A 76 -1.78 11.26 -4.56
N ILE A 77 -2.23 11.47 -3.31
CA ILE A 77 -3.59 11.91 -3.00
C ILE A 77 -3.86 13.30 -3.60
N GLU A 78 -2.92 14.23 -3.46
CA GLU A 78 -3.04 15.58 -4.03
C GLU A 78 -3.23 15.57 -5.55
N LYS A 79 -2.50 14.69 -6.25
CA LYS A 79 -2.61 14.53 -7.71
C LYS A 79 -3.84 13.74 -8.18
N SER A 80 -4.54 13.09 -7.25
CA SER A 80 -5.68 12.21 -7.56
C SER A 80 -7.03 12.83 -7.18
N LYS A 81 -7.02 14.06 -6.66
CA LYS A 81 -8.19 14.92 -6.44
C LYS A 81 -8.40 15.83 -7.65
#